data_AF-W4V6F2-F1
#
_entry.id   AF-W4V6F2-F1
#
_cell.length_a   1.000
_cell.length_b   1.000
_cell.length_c   1.000
_cell.angle_alpha   90.00
_cell.angle_beta   90.00
_cell.angle_gamma   90.00
#
_symmetry.space_group_name_H-M   'P 1'
#
loop_
_entity.id
_entity.type
_entity.pdbx_description
1 polymer ?
#
loop_
_entity_poly.entity_id
_entity_poly.type
_entity_poly.pdbx_seq_one_letter_code
_entity_poly.pdbx_strand_id
1 'polypeptide(L)'
;MVEKDLINRVLRDIYSEKDEIVIKIGHENDIEEMKECSLVTTTYTAGNVVIGTIGIIGPTRMEYSKVLAAVNFMKNKMKEHVEKLIGKDLAGT
;
A
#
# COMPACT_ATOMS: atom_id res chain seq x y z
N MET A 1 7.73 14.67 18.31
CA MET A 1 8.87 14.48 17.38
C MET A 1 9.03 13.02 16.98
N VAL A 2 8.77 12.06 17.88
CA VAL A 2 8.91 10.60 17.65
C VAL A 2 7.89 10.01 16.67
N GLU A 3 6.59 10.35 16.76
CA GLU A 3 5.56 9.74 15.89
C GLU A 3 5.71 10.06 14.39
N LYS A 4 6.15 11.28 14.06
CA LYS A 4 6.44 11.64 12.66
C LYS A 4 7.59 10.81 12.08
N ASP A 5 8.58 10.48 12.91
CA ASP A 5 9.72 9.66 12.46
C ASP A 5 9.28 8.22 12.18
N LEU A 6 8.45 7.66 13.07
CA LEU A 6 7.84 6.35 12.86
C LEU A 6 7.04 6.28 11.56
N ILE A 7 6.16 7.25 11.31
CA ILE A 7 5.39 7.31 10.06
C ILE A 7 6.31 7.35 8.84
N ASN A 8 7.37 8.16 8.87
CA ASN A 8 8.33 8.24 7.76
C ASN A 8 9.04 6.90 7.52
N ARG A 9 9.43 6.20 8.59
CA ARG A 9 10.05 4.86 8.49
C ARG A 9 9.08 3.87 7.85
N VAL A 10 7.82 3.83 8.30
CA VAL A 10 6.79 2.94 7.74
C VAL A 10 6.55 3.27 6.27
N LEU A 11 6.40 4.55 5.90
CA LEU A 11 6.16 4.95 4.51
C LEU A 11 7.29 4.56 3.56
N ARG A 12 8.55 4.56 4.05
CA ARG A 12 9.70 4.10 3.27
C ARG A 12 9.75 2.58 3.13
N ASP A 13 9.41 1.86 4.20
CA ASP A 13 9.41 0.40 4.24
C ASP A 13 8.36 -0.21 3.30
N ILE A 14 7.20 0.43 3.19
CA ILE A 14 6.09 -0.06 2.35
C ILE A 14 6.20 0.36 0.88
N TYR A 15 7.12 1.26 0.54
CA TYR A 15 7.25 1.75 -0.83
C TYR A 15 7.72 0.61 -1.75
N SER A 16 6.96 0.37 -2.81
CA SER A 16 7.29 -0.62 -3.84
C SER A 16 7.00 -0.06 -5.23
N GLU A 17 7.89 -0.30 -6.18
CA GLU A 17 7.69 0.04 -7.59
C GLU A 17 6.82 -0.98 -8.34
N LYS A 18 6.55 -2.13 -7.71
CA LYS A 18 5.84 -3.24 -8.32
C LYS A 18 4.36 -3.20 -8.00
N ASP A 19 3.53 -3.53 -8.98
CA ASP A 19 2.08 -3.63 -8.86
C ASP A 19 1.64 -4.91 -8.11
N GLU A 20 2.19 -5.17 -6.93
CA GLU A 20 1.98 -6.38 -6.14
C GLU A 20 1.32 -6.08 -4.78
N ILE A 21 0.77 -7.12 -4.15
CA ILE A 21 0.29 -7.05 -2.77
C ILE A 21 1.38 -7.61 -1.87
N VAL A 22 1.81 -6.83 -0.89
CA VAL A 22 2.79 -7.22 0.11
C VAL A 22 2.11 -7.32 1.46
N ILE A 23 2.38 -8.41 2.19
CA ILE A 23 1.86 -8.65 3.52
C ILE A 23 3.05 -8.86 4.45
N LYS A 24 3.14 -8.08 5.53
CA LYS A 24 4.12 -8.23 6.60
C LYS A 24 3.36 -8.40 7.92
N ILE A 25 3.60 -9.51 8.64
CA ILE A 25 2.88 -9.89 9.85
C ILE A 25 3.84 -9.89 11.03
N GLY A 26 3.57 -9.01 12.00
CA GLY A 26 4.27 -8.95 13.27
C GLY A 26 5.78 -8.87 13.11
N HIS A 27 6.49 -9.94 13.46
CA HIS A 27 7.95 -10.01 13.39
C HIS A 27 8.56 -9.92 12.00
N GLU A 28 7.77 -10.01 10.93
CA GLU A 28 8.20 -9.72 9.56
C GLU A 28 8.40 -8.20 9.31
N ASN A 29 7.91 -7.35 10.21
CA ASN A 29 8.14 -5.91 10.13
C ASN A 29 9.54 -5.55 10.63
N ASP A 30 10.26 -4.76 9.83
CA ASP A 30 11.61 -4.28 10.15
C ASP A 30 11.62 -3.21 11.25
N ILE A 31 10.46 -2.59 11.49
CA ILE A 31 10.24 -1.56 12.48
C ILE A 31 9.76 -2.21 13.78
N GLU A 32 10.52 -2.07 14.87
CA GLU A 32 10.23 -2.68 16.17
C GLU A 32 8.81 -2.36 16.64
N GLU A 33 8.40 -1.10 16.50
CA GLU A 33 7.09 -0.59 16.91
C GLU A 33 5.93 -1.20 16.10
N MET A 34 6.22 -1.82 14.94
CA MET A 34 5.23 -2.47 14.08
C MET A 34 5.16 -3.99 14.30
N LYS A 35 5.96 -4.56 15.20
CA LYS A 35 5.98 -6.02 15.44
C LYS A 35 4.70 -6.60 16.04
N GLU A 36 3.81 -5.75 16.54
CA GLU A 36 2.47 -6.16 17.01
C GLU A 36 1.37 -5.94 15.97
N CYS A 37 1.73 -5.47 14.77
CA CYS A 37 0.79 -5.16 13.70
C CYS A 37 1.01 -6.05 12.46
N SER A 38 -0.03 -6.17 11.65
CA SER A 38 0.05 -6.59 10.26
C SER A 38 -0.06 -5.39 9.35
N LEU A 39 0.77 -5.36 8.31
CA LEU A 39 0.78 -4.40 7.22
C LEU A 39 0.41 -5.13 5.92
N VAL A 40 -0.70 -4.75 5.31
CA VAL A 40 -1.11 -5.22 3.97
C VAL A 40 -1.08 -4.04 3.04
N THR A 41 -0.19 -4.06 2.05
CA THR A 41 0.07 -2.91 1.18
C THR A 41 0.00 -3.32 -0.28
N THR A 42 -0.32 -2.37 -1.15
CA THR A 42 -0.20 -2.55 -2.60
C THR A 42 0.09 -1.23 -3.27
N THR A 43 0.96 -1.25 -4.27
CA THR A 43 1.21 -0.12 -5.14
C THR A 43 0.19 -0.14 -6.28
N TYR A 44 -0.22 1.04 -6.74
CA TYR A 44 -1.03 1.20 -7.94
C TYR A 44 -0.32 2.10 -8.93
N THR A 45 -0.46 1.74 -10.21
CA THR A 45 0.15 2.44 -11.34
C THR A 45 -0.92 2.97 -12.28
N ALA A 46 -0.61 4.06 -12.97
CA ALA A 46 -1.35 4.53 -14.14
C ALA A 46 -0.41 4.45 -15.34
N GLY A 47 -0.68 3.50 -16.25
CA GLY A 47 0.31 3.11 -17.26
C GLY A 47 1.60 2.59 -16.61
N ASN A 48 2.75 3.11 -17.04
CA ASN A 48 4.08 2.75 -16.52
C ASN A 48 4.53 3.64 -15.34
N VAL A 49 3.68 4.52 -14.83
CA VAL A 49 4.02 5.44 -13.74
C VAL A 49 3.45 4.92 -12.44
N VAL A 50 4.32 4.74 -11.44
CA VAL A 50 3.91 4.50 -10.05
C VAL A 50 3.27 5.76 -9.50
N ILE A 51 1.97 5.66 -9.18
CA ILE A 51 1.24 6.80 -8.61
C ILE A 51 1.37 6.81 -7.09
N GLY A 52 1.31 5.64 -6.45
CA GLY A 52 1.53 5.53 -5.03
C GLY A 52 1.20 4.16 -4.44
N THR A 53 1.35 4.06 -3.13
CA THR A 53 1.07 2.85 -2.35
C THR A 53 -0.08 3.11 -1.40
N ILE A 54 -1.00 2.15 -1.30
CA ILE A 54 -2.05 2.12 -0.29
C ILE A 54 -1.83 0.92 0.62
N GLY A 55 -2.31 0.99 1.86
CA GLY A 55 -2.22 -0.14 2.76
C GLY A 55 -3.15 -0.05 3.97
N ILE A 56 -3.33 -1.20 4.61
CA ILE A 56 -4.09 -1.37 5.84
C ILE A 56 -3.10 -1.80 6.93
N ILE A 57 -3.21 -1.13 8.08
CA ILE A 57 -2.52 -1.50 9.32
C ILE A 57 -3.59 -2.08 10.25
N GLY A 58 -3.32 -3.25 10.83
CA GLY A 58 -4.23 -3.92 11.74
C GLY A 58 -3.51 -4.84 12.73
N PRO A 59 -4.23 -5.54 13.62
CA PRO A 59 -3.65 -6.55 14.49
C PRO A 59 -3.15 -7.76 13.69
N THR A 60 -2.24 -8.55 14.28
CA THR A 60 -1.68 -9.76 13.65
C THR A 60 -2.74 -10.81 13.27
N ARG A 61 -3.85 -10.87 14.03
CA ARG A 61 -5.02 -11.71 13.74
C ARG A 61 -6.17 -10.86 13.21
N MET A 62 -6.34 -10.86 11.90
CA MET A 62 -7.43 -10.19 11.19
C MET A 62 -8.05 -11.11 10.12
N GLU A 63 -9.22 -10.73 9.60
CA GLU A 63 -9.81 -11.45 8.46
C GLU A 63 -9.13 -11.08 7.14
N TYR A 64 -8.01 -11.73 6.84
CA TYR A 64 -7.18 -11.45 5.67
C TYR A 64 -7.98 -11.46 4.36
N SER A 65 -8.96 -12.35 4.18
CA SER A 65 -9.80 -12.38 2.98
C SER A 65 -10.55 -11.06 2.76
N LYS A 66 -11.11 -10.46 3.83
CA LYS A 66 -11.80 -9.16 3.75
C LYS A 66 -10.81 -8.02 3.51
N VAL A 67 -9.66 -8.06 4.19
CA VAL A 67 -8.61 -7.05 4.07
C VAL A 67 -8.03 -7.01 2.66
N LEU A 68 -7.72 -8.18 2.09
CA LEU A 68 -7.23 -8.32 0.72
C LEU A 68 -8.27 -7.87 -0.30
N ALA A 69 -9.54 -8.22 -0.10
CA ALA A 69 -10.63 -7.73 -0.96
C ALA A 69 -10.74 -6.20 -0.91
N ALA A 70 -10.67 -5.60 0.29
CA ALA A 70 -10.74 -4.15 0.48
C ALA A 70 -9.55 -3.43 -0.17
N VAL A 71 -8.32 -3.90 0.05
CA VAL A 71 -7.11 -3.30 -0.55
C VAL A 71 -7.16 -3.39 -2.08
N ASN A 72 -7.55 -4.53 -2.64
CA ASN A 72 -7.72 -4.67 -4.09
C ASN A 72 -8.81 -3.75 -4.66
N PHE A 73 -9.95 -3.63 -3.97
CA PHE A 73 -11.00 -2.71 -4.37
C PHE A 73 -10.50 -1.26 -4.38
N MET A 74 -9.83 -0.82 -3.31
CA MET A 74 -9.27 0.52 -3.20
C MET A 74 -8.22 0.80 -4.27
N LYS A 75 -7.31 -0.15 -4.52
CA LYS A 75 -6.29 -0.09 -5.57
C LYS A 75 -6.90 0.20 -6.94
N ASN A 76 -7.88 -0.61 -7.33
CA ASN A 76 -8.55 -0.49 -8.62
C ASN A 76 -9.35 0.82 -8.72
N LYS A 77 -10.01 1.23 -7.63
CA LYS A 77 -10.78 2.47 -7.60
C LYS A 77 -9.89 3.71 -7.68
N MET A 78 -8.71 3.68 -7.03
CA MET A 78 -7.74 4.76 -7.10
C MET A 78 -7.09 4.85 -8.46
N LYS A 79 -6.69 3.72 -9.05
CA LYS A 79 -6.22 3.66 -10.43
C LYS A 79 -7.24 4.29 -11.40
N GLU A 80 -8.50 3.85 -11.34
CA GLU A 80 -9.57 4.36 -12.21
C GLU A 80 -9.78 5.88 -12.05
N HIS A 81 -9.79 6.40 -10.81
CA HIS A 81 -9.98 7.83 -10.57
C HIS A 81 -8.77 8.66 -10.98
N VAL A 82 -7.56 8.19 -10.69
CA VAL A 82 -6.35 8.92 -11.06
C VAL A 82 -6.20 8.96 -12.57
N GLU A 83 -6.42 7.85 -13.29
CA GLU A 83 -6.41 7.82 -14.76
C GLU A 83 -7.41 8.81 -15.40
N LYS A 84 -8.57 9.03 -14.77
CA LYS A 84 -9.54 10.04 -15.22
C LYS A 84 -9.06 11.46 -14.96
N LEU A 85 -8.43 11.71 -13.82
CA LEU A 85 -7.96 13.04 -13.42
C LEU A 85 -6.74 13.50 -14.24
N ILE A 86 -5.80 12.59 -14.51
CA ILE A 86 -4.56 12.92 -15.22
C ILE A 86 -4.75 13.01 -16.75
N GLY A 87 -5.96 12.72 -17.25
CA GLY A 87 -6.20 12.54 -18.67
C GLY A 87 -5.61 11.21 -19.16
N LYS A 88 -6.28 10.56 -20.10
CA LYS A 88 -5.93 9.20 -20.56
C LYS A 88 -4.63 9.13 -21.41
N ASP A 89 -3.71 10.07 -21.24
CA ASP A 89 -2.49 10.22 -22.04
C ASP A 89 -1.27 9.46 -21.48
N LEU A 90 -1.39 8.80 -20.34
CA LEU A 90 -0.35 7.90 -19.82
C LEU A 90 -0.53 6.43 -20.24
N ALA A 91 -1.55 6.15 -21.07
CA ALA A 91 -1.73 4.85 -21.74
C ALA A 91 -0.99 4.77 -23.09
N GLY A 92 0.02 5.62 -23.31
CA GLY A 92 0.77 5.70 -24.57
C GLY A 92 2.22 5.24 -24.43
N THR A 93 2.47 3.93 -24.54
CA THR A 93 3.37 3.26 -25.52
C THR A 93 3.41 1.76 -25.24
#